data_AF-A0A6L6PJJ9-F1
#
_entry.id   AF-A0A6L6PJJ9-F1
#
_cell.length_a   1.000
_cell.length_b   1.000
_cell.length_c   1.000
_cell.angle_alpha   90.00
_cell.angle_beta   90.00
_cell.angle_gamma   90.00
#
_symmetry.space_group_name_H-M   'P 1'
#
loop_
_entity.id
_entity.type
_entity.pdbx_description
1 polymer ?
#
loop_
_entity_poly.entity_id
_entity_poly.type
_entity_poly.pdbx_seq_one_letter_code
_entity_poly.pdbx_strand_id
1 'polypeptide(L)'
;MTSATASKIPLPELESAIETLAIQVFKMVQESGNPAGFDASSWVRHWIHLPLPALGGKTPASYLSSSEGRRFISNVLAMTQSGAYA
;
A
#
# COMPACT_ATOMS: atom_id res chain seq x y z
N MET A 1 -6.92 -31.66 -1.13
CA MET A 1 -5.55 -31.10 -1.30
C MET A 1 -5.72 -29.72 -1.89
N THR A 2 -5.51 -28.69 -1.09
CA THR A 2 -5.91 -27.29 -1.36
C THR A 2 -4.89 -26.61 -2.27
N SER A 3 -5.18 -26.50 -3.55
CA SER A 3 -4.50 -25.56 -4.44
C SER A 3 -4.98 -24.15 -4.11
N ALA A 4 -4.22 -23.43 -3.29
CA ALA A 4 -4.37 -22.00 -3.13
C ALA A 4 -3.87 -21.33 -4.43
N THR A 5 -4.77 -21.19 -5.40
CA THR A 5 -4.57 -20.31 -6.55
C THR A 5 -4.24 -18.93 -5.99
N ALA A 6 -3.01 -18.48 -6.19
CA ALA A 6 -2.61 -17.10 -5.99
C ALA A 6 -3.45 -16.24 -6.94
N SER A 7 -4.60 -15.80 -6.47
CA SER A 7 -5.59 -15.09 -7.26
C SER A 7 -5.00 -13.72 -7.60
N LYS A 8 -4.44 -13.62 -8.80
CA LYS A 8 -3.94 -12.39 -9.41
C LYS A 8 -5.07 -11.36 -9.32
N ILE A 9 -4.88 -10.31 -8.52
CA ILE A 9 -5.89 -9.27 -8.28
C ILE A 9 -6.40 -8.77 -9.63
N PRO A 10 -7.73 -8.67 -9.84
CA PRO A 10 -8.28 -8.07 -11.04
C PRO A 10 -7.70 -6.66 -11.21
N LEU A 11 -7.15 -6.36 -12.39
CA LEU A 11 -6.57 -5.05 -12.71
C LEU A 11 -7.42 -3.84 -12.20
N PRO A 12 -8.77 -3.79 -12.37
CA PRO A 12 -9.54 -2.66 -11.87
C PRO A 12 -9.56 -2.53 -10.33
N GLU A 13 -9.53 -3.64 -9.60
CA GLU A 13 -9.49 -3.64 -8.13
C GLU A 13 -8.12 -3.18 -7.59
N LEU A 14 -7.04 -3.57 -8.28
CA LEU A 14 -5.70 -3.13 -7.94
C LEU A 14 -5.53 -1.63 -8.16
N GLU A 15 -6.05 -1.12 -9.27
CA GLU A 15 -6.02 0.31 -9.60
C GLU A 15 -6.78 1.15 -8.57
N SER A 16 -8.01 0.75 -8.20
CA SER A 16 -8.76 1.45 -7.15
C SER A 16 -8.06 1.43 -5.78
N ALA A 17 -7.41 0.31 -5.44
CA ALA A 17 -6.62 0.21 -4.22
C ALA A 17 -5.41 1.16 -4.26
N ILE A 18 -4.70 1.24 -5.40
CA ILE A 18 -3.58 2.16 -5.60
C ILE A 18 -4.03 3.60 -5.45
N GLU A 19 -5.15 4.00 -6.08
CA GLU A 19 -5.71 5.35 -5.99
C GLU A 19 -6.03 5.73 -4.54
N THR A 20 -6.67 4.83 -3.80
CA THR A 20 -7.01 5.06 -2.39
C THR A 20 -5.76 5.26 -1.54
N LEU A 21 -4.74 4.42 -1.73
CA LEU A 21 -3.47 4.54 -1.01
C LEU A 21 -2.70 5.79 -1.43
N ALA A 22 -2.75 6.18 -2.71
CA ALA A 22 -2.09 7.39 -3.21
C ALA A 22 -2.69 8.65 -2.57
N ILE A 23 -4.02 8.71 -2.42
CA ILE A 23 -4.69 9.79 -1.69
C ILE A 23 -4.22 9.85 -0.23
N GLN A 24 -4.08 8.69 0.43
CA GLN A 24 -3.56 8.62 1.79
C GLN A 24 -2.12 9.15 1.88
N VAL A 25 -1.22 8.67 1.02
CA VAL A 25 0.20 9.08 1.01
C VAL A 25 0.33 10.57 0.69
N PHE A 26 -0.44 11.10 -0.26
CA PHE A 26 -0.43 12.51 -0.57
C PHE A 26 -0.84 13.38 0.63
N LYS A 27 -1.84 12.94 1.42
CA LYS A 27 -2.19 13.60 2.69
C LYS A 27 -1.05 13.53 3.71
N MET A 28 -0.42 12.36 3.86
CA MET A 28 0.72 12.20 4.77
C MET A 28 1.87 13.15 4.42
N VAL A 29 2.19 13.31 3.14
CA VAL A 29 3.24 14.22 2.66
C VAL A 29 2.85 15.68 2.86
N GLN A 30 1.59 16.05 2.58
CA GLN A 30 1.08 17.39 2.86
C GLN A 30 1.17 17.76 4.35
N GLU A 31 0.85 16.82 5.24
CA GLU A 31 0.92 17.04 6.69
C GLU A 31 2.36 17.11 7.20
N SER A 32 3.32 16.52 6.47
CA SER A 32 4.71 16.42 6.88
C SER A 32 5.64 17.44 6.19
N GLY A 33 5.15 18.21 5.22
CA GLY A 33 5.98 19.15 4.46
C GLY A 33 5.35 19.65 3.17
N ASN A 34 6.15 19.72 2.10
CA ASN A 34 5.71 20.23 0.80
C ASN A 34 5.46 19.08 -0.20
N PRO A 35 4.22 18.88 -0.70
CA PRO A 35 3.91 17.85 -1.68
C PRO A 35 4.30 18.23 -3.13
N ALA A 36 4.83 19.43 -3.38
CA ALA A 36 5.13 19.89 -4.73
C ALA A 36 6.07 18.94 -5.48
N GLY A 37 5.61 18.43 -6.63
CA GLY A 37 6.36 17.49 -7.46
C GLY A 37 6.34 16.03 -6.98
N PHE A 38 5.63 15.72 -5.88
CA PHE A 38 5.49 14.35 -5.40
C PHE A 38 4.35 13.61 -6.11
N ASP A 39 4.70 12.57 -6.87
CA ASP A 39 3.73 11.67 -7.49
C ASP A 39 3.42 10.49 -6.56
N ALA A 40 2.33 10.64 -5.79
CA ALA A 40 1.88 9.62 -4.85
C ALA A 40 1.46 8.30 -5.53
N SER A 41 0.87 8.37 -6.72
CA SER A 41 0.42 7.18 -7.45
C SER A 41 1.61 6.34 -7.92
N SER A 42 2.61 6.99 -8.52
CA SER A 42 3.85 6.31 -8.93
C SER A 42 4.62 5.77 -7.74
N TRP A 43 4.66 6.52 -6.63
CA TRP A 43 5.28 6.06 -5.39
C TRP A 43 4.59 4.80 -4.84
N VAL A 44 3.25 4.80 -4.74
CA VAL A 44 2.49 3.63 -4.26
C VAL A 44 2.68 2.43 -5.18
N ARG A 45 2.61 2.62 -6.50
CA ARG A 45 2.85 1.55 -7.48
C ARG A 45 4.20 0.87 -7.27
N HIS A 46 5.24 1.65 -6.99
CA HIS A 46 6.55 1.08 -6.67
C HIS A 46 6.54 0.38 -5.31
N TRP A 47 6.02 1.06 -4.28
CA TRP A 47 6.03 0.58 -2.90
C TRP A 47 5.30 -0.74 -2.70
N ILE A 48 4.16 -0.97 -3.37
CA ILE A 48 3.39 -2.22 -3.21
C ILE A 48 4.14 -3.46 -3.69
N HIS A 49 5.20 -3.31 -4.48
CA HIS A 49 6.05 -4.40 -4.97
C HIS A 49 7.30 -4.61 -4.10
N LEU A 50 7.57 -3.74 -3.13
CA LEU A 50 8.70 -3.89 -2.23
C LEU A 50 8.36 -4.86 -1.09
N PRO A 51 9.22 -5.84 -0.78
CA PRO A 51 9.01 -6.70 0.37
C PRO A 51 9.21 -5.90 1.66
N LEU A 52 8.25 -6.00 2.58
CA LEU A 52 8.33 -5.32 3.86
C LEU A 52 8.67 -6.32 4.98
N PRO A 53 9.66 -6.03 5.85
CA PRO A 53 9.93 -6.84 7.05
C PRO A 53 8.67 -6.99 7.92
N ALA A 54 7.89 -5.91 8.00
CA ALA A 54 6.56 -5.81 8.60
C ALA A 54 5.58 -6.95 8.25
N LEU A 55 5.69 -7.42 7.00
CA LEU A 55 4.80 -8.39 6.39
C LEU A 55 5.43 -9.78 6.35
N GLY A 56 6.50 -10.00 7.12
CA GLY A 56 7.29 -11.23 7.06
C GLY A 56 8.00 -11.42 5.71
N GLY A 57 8.42 -10.31 5.07
CA GLY A 57 9.06 -10.32 3.76
C GLY A 57 8.11 -10.38 2.57
N LYS A 58 6.78 -10.30 2.80
CA LYS A 58 5.78 -10.23 1.73
C LYS A 58 5.62 -8.80 1.20
N THR A 59 5.08 -8.69 -0.01
CA THR A 59 4.79 -7.41 -0.67
C THR A 59 3.39 -6.92 -0.29
N PRO A 60 3.15 -5.61 -0.09
CA PRO A 60 1.81 -5.08 0.15
C PRO A 60 0.78 -5.51 -0.91
N ALA A 61 1.20 -5.65 -2.17
CA ALA A 61 0.35 -6.13 -3.26
C ALA A 61 -0.32 -7.49 -2.98
N SER A 62 0.27 -8.37 -2.17
CA SER A 62 -0.36 -9.66 -1.84
C SER A 62 -1.57 -9.55 -0.92
N TYR A 63 -1.79 -8.38 -0.31
CA TYR A 63 -2.89 -8.11 0.61
C TYR A 63 -4.01 -7.27 0.00
N LEU A 64 -3.79 -6.63 -1.15
CA LEU A 64 -4.77 -5.70 -1.74
C LEU A 64 -5.99 -6.40 -2.36
N SER A 65 -5.96 -7.74 -2.47
CA SER A 65 -7.06 -8.56 -2.99
C SER A 65 -8.28 -8.60 -2.08
N SER A 66 -8.13 -8.30 -0.79
CA SER A 66 -9.22 -8.31 0.19
C SER A 66 -9.42 -6.93 0.81
N SER A 67 -10.66 -6.60 1.18
CA SER A 67 -10.98 -5.37 1.89
C SER A 67 -10.24 -5.26 3.22
N GLU A 68 -10.13 -6.37 3.96
CA GLU A 68 -9.37 -6.46 5.20
C GLU A 68 -7.88 -6.21 4.97
N GLY A 69 -7.29 -6.82 3.93
CA GLY A 69 -5.89 -6.63 3.59
C GLY A 69 -5.60 -5.21 3.14
N ARG A 70 -6.50 -4.57 2.37
CA ARG A 70 -6.40 -3.13 2.03
C ARG A 70 -6.39 -2.25 3.27
N ARG A 71 -7.26 -2.50 4.25
CA ARG A 71 -7.30 -1.76 5.52
C ARG A 71 -6.01 -1.97 6.33
N PHE A 72 -5.49 -3.18 6.35
CA PHE A 72 -4.23 -3.50 7.01
C PHE A 72 -3.05 -2.75 6.38
N ILE A 73 -2.94 -2.75 5.04
CA ILE A 73 -1.90 -2.00 4.32
C ILE A 73 -2.02 -0.48 4.53
N SER A 74 -3.24 0.05 4.55
CA SER A 74 -3.49 1.46 4.91
C SER A 74 -2.99 1.80 6.31
N ASN A 75 -3.22 0.92 7.29
CA ASN A 75 -2.68 1.12 8.65
C ASN A 75 -1.15 1.06 8.69
N VAL A 76 -0.52 0.13 7.95
CA VAL A 76 0.95 0.06 7.86
C VAL A 76 1.53 1.39 7.36
N LEU A 77 0.95 1.99 6.32
CA LEU A 77 1.35 3.32 5.83
C LEU A 77 1.19 4.41 6.89
N ALA A 78 0.06 4.42 7.62
CA ALA A 78 -0.17 5.41 8.67
C ALA A 78 0.86 5.28 9.81
N MET A 79 1.26 4.07 10.18
CA MET A 79 2.32 3.85 11.17
C MET A 79 3.71 4.28 10.68
N THR A 80 3.93 4.30 9.36
CA THR A 80 5.17 4.80 8.78
C THR A 80 5.25 6.34 8.86
N GLN A 81 4.11 7.04 8.77
CA GLN A 81 4.03 8.50 8.90
C GLN A 81 4.47 8.99 10.29
N SER A 82 3.99 8.31 11.33
CA SER A 82 4.22 8.72 12.72
C SER A 82 5.62 8.38 13.24
N GLY A 83 6.45 7.71 12.42
CA GLY A 83 7.72 7.14 12.86
C GLY A 83 7.54 6.01 13.88
N ALA A 84 6.31 5.50 14.08
CA ALA A 84 6.01 4.38 14.97
C ALA A 84 6.45 3.02 14.38
N TYR A 85 7.25 3.06 13.33
CA TYR A 85 7.91 1.92 12.71
C TYR A 85 9.43 2.02 13.01
N ALA A 86 9.85 1.40 14.12
CA ALA A 86 11.24 1.14 14.50
C ALA A 86 11.38 -0.33 14.88
#